data_AF-A0A4D4LBW4-F1
#
_entry.id   AF-A0A4D4LBW4-F1
#
_cell.length_a   1.000
_cell.length_b   1.000
_cell.length_c   1.000
_cell.angle_alpha   90.00
_cell.angle_beta   90.00
_cell.angle_gamma   90.00
#
_symmetry.space_group_name_H-M   'P 1'
#
loop_
_entity.id
_entity.type
_entity.pdbx_description
1 polymer ?
#
loop_
_entity_poly.entity_id
_entity_poly.type
_entity_poly.pdbx_seq_one_letter_code
_entity_poly.pdbx_strand_id
1 'polypeptide(L)'
;MPVEDGAEQDRWLRTLPDRTPREGEDTRTLAEAALDHLLRGFDPARRVALEECAAARDLSIGTRLLGSGDSLFGEVRGRWLLDSPGAVTPALHPWLRRLLLWRLAGRPDDWDAVHELLAEYFRSEGRPVQEMYHRLAVERIDEVTGYLVERFPAVPAAQWIAEFNTITAAPNRLGQAGGPLELLADLAPDEPPEAVTAASVIRELITVRWVWSDPLADPGMRLNDMIADGFNQLSRLRRNDIVALFNEAERYRHWRHPLTRAGEG
;
A
#
# COMPACT_ATOMS: atom_id res chain seq x y z
N MET A 1 -18.25 18.94 -5.66
CA MET A 1 -16.97 18.74 -4.94
C MET A 1 -17.16 19.36 -3.56
N PRO A 2 -16.76 18.68 -2.48
CA PRO A 2 -16.80 19.26 -1.12
C PRO A 2 -15.96 20.55 -1.06
N VAL A 3 -16.38 21.49 -0.22
CA VAL A 3 -15.79 22.85 -0.16
C VAL A 3 -14.86 23.02 1.05
N GLU A 4 -14.93 22.10 2.02
CA GLU A 4 -14.15 22.14 3.26
C GLU A 4 -13.35 20.83 3.46
N ASP A 5 -12.12 20.97 3.94
CA ASP A 5 -11.28 19.84 4.33
C ASP A 5 -11.93 19.08 5.50
N GLY A 6 -12.15 17.78 5.33
CA GLY A 6 -12.78 16.95 6.36
C GLY A 6 -13.17 15.56 5.85
N ALA A 7 -13.91 14.81 6.66
CA ALA A 7 -14.30 13.43 6.35
C ALA A 7 -15.11 13.30 5.04
N GLU A 8 -15.92 14.31 4.70
CA GLU A 8 -16.67 14.33 3.43
C GLU A 8 -15.75 14.48 2.21
N GLN A 9 -14.69 15.29 2.32
CA GLN A 9 -13.67 15.42 1.28
C GLN A 9 -12.83 14.14 1.15
N ASP A 10 -12.42 13.53 2.26
CA ASP A 10 -11.67 12.28 2.25
C ASP A 10 -12.50 11.17 1.58
N ARG A 11 -13.78 11.08 1.92
CA ARG A 11 -14.74 10.17 1.29
C ARG A 11 -14.87 10.48 -0.20
N TRP A 12 -15.01 11.75 -0.57
CA TRP A 12 -15.12 12.16 -1.96
C TRP A 12 -13.87 11.74 -2.77
N LEU A 13 -12.67 11.98 -2.24
CA LEU A 13 -11.39 11.60 -2.84
C LEU A 13 -11.27 10.08 -2.99
N ARG A 14 -11.72 9.27 -2.02
CA ARG A 14 -11.72 7.80 -2.15
C ARG A 14 -12.64 7.29 -3.25
N THR A 15 -13.76 7.96 -3.49
CA THR A 15 -14.70 7.61 -4.58
C THR A 15 -14.28 8.14 -5.96
N LEU A 16 -13.23 8.97 -6.02
CA LEU A 16 -12.76 9.62 -7.25
C LEU A 16 -12.46 8.64 -8.41
N PRO A 17 -11.91 7.43 -8.19
CA PRO A 17 -11.69 6.46 -9.27
C PRO A 17 -12.97 6.06 -10.00
N ASP A 18 -14.08 5.93 -9.27
CA ASP A 18 -15.37 5.43 -9.75
C ASP A 18 -16.27 6.56 -10.30
N ARG A 19 -15.84 7.81 -10.19
CA ARG A 19 -16.60 8.97 -10.68
C ARG A 19 -16.43 9.16 -12.18
N THR A 20 -17.49 9.60 -12.84
CA THR A 20 -17.44 10.00 -14.25
C THR A 20 -16.80 11.39 -14.37
N PRO A 21 -15.87 11.60 -15.32
CA PRO A 21 -15.16 12.87 -15.47
C PRO A 21 -16.01 14.00 -16.10
N ARG A 22 -17.13 13.65 -16.75
CA ARG A 22 -18.11 14.60 -17.30
C ARG A 22 -19.53 14.11 -17.03
N GLU A 23 -20.37 14.95 -16.42
CA GLU A 23 -21.78 14.63 -16.23
C GLU A 23 -22.51 14.57 -17.59
N GLY A 24 -23.17 13.44 -17.88
CA GLY A 24 -24.18 13.35 -18.95
C GLY A 24 -23.77 12.71 -20.28
N GLU A 25 -22.48 12.50 -20.57
CA GLU A 25 -22.04 11.94 -21.88
C GLU A 25 -21.09 10.74 -21.80
N ASP A 26 -20.32 10.61 -20.71
CA ASP A 26 -19.36 9.50 -20.56
C ASP A 26 -19.80 8.59 -19.43
N THR A 27 -20.08 7.32 -19.77
CA THR A 27 -20.38 6.28 -18.77
C THR A 27 -19.13 5.71 -18.12
N ARG A 28 -17.93 6.05 -18.64
CA ARG A 28 -16.67 5.53 -18.11
C ARG A 28 -16.27 6.25 -16.83
N THR A 29 -15.74 5.49 -15.89
CA THR A 29 -15.15 6.05 -14.68
C THR A 29 -13.83 6.76 -15.00
N LEU A 30 -13.36 7.62 -14.10
CA LEU A 30 -12.08 8.29 -14.25
C LEU A 30 -10.93 7.27 -14.40
N ALA A 31 -10.97 6.19 -13.62
CA ALA A 31 -9.98 5.13 -13.69
C ALA A 31 -9.98 4.45 -15.07
N GLU A 32 -11.16 4.15 -15.62
CA GLU A 32 -11.31 3.57 -16.95
C GLU A 32 -10.81 4.50 -18.05
N ALA A 33 -11.21 5.77 -18.03
CA ALA A 33 -10.78 6.76 -19.01
C ALA A 33 -9.24 6.96 -19.00
N ALA A 34 -8.63 6.99 -17.81
CA ALA A 34 -7.18 7.10 -17.66
C ALA A 34 -6.45 5.85 -18.17
N LEU A 35 -6.93 4.66 -17.83
CA LEU A 35 -6.35 3.39 -18.30
C LEU A 35 -6.52 3.21 -19.80
N ASP A 36 -7.66 3.59 -20.39
CA ASP A 36 -7.87 3.57 -21.83
C ASP A 36 -6.86 4.42 -22.59
N HIS A 37 -6.49 5.56 -22.01
CA HIS A 37 -5.47 6.44 -22.57
C HIS A 37 -4.06 5.83 -22.42
N LEU A 38 -3.68 5.43 -21.21
CA LEU A 38 -2.34 4.89 -20.90
C LEU A 38 -2.06 3.56 -21.60
N LEU A 39 -3.07 2.71 -21.71
CA LEU A 39 -3.00 1.37 -22.29
C LEU A 39 -3.59 1.31 -23.70
N ARG A 40 -3.63 2.45 -24.40
CA ARG A 40 -4.14 2.52 -25.78
C ARG A 40 -3.37 1.57 -26.69
N GLY A 41 -4.04 0.62 -27.32
CA GLY A 41 -3.40 -0.35 -28.22
C GLY A 41 -2.79 -1.56 -27.52
N PHE A 42 -2.99 -1.74 -26.21
CA PHE A 42 -2.95 -3.08 -25.60
C PHE A 42 -4.24 -3.82 -25.96
N ASP A 43 -4.13 -5.10 -26.30
CA ASP A 43 -5.32 -5.95 -26.44
C ASP A 43 -5.97 -6.23 -25.05
N PRO A 44 -7.25 -6.62 -25.02
CA PRO A 44 -7.97 -6.83 -23.76
C PRO A 44 -7.32 -7.87 -22.83
N ALA A 45 -6.74 -8.95 -23.37
CA ALA A 45 -6.14 -9.99 -22.54
C ALA A 45 -4.88 -9.50 -21.85
N ARG A 46 -4.05 -8.71 -22.55
CA ARG A 46 -2.87 -8.07 -21.94
C ARG A 46 -3.23 -7.04 -20.88
N ARG A 47 -4.35 -6.33 -21.03
CA ARG A 47 -4.84 -5.41 -19.99
C ARG A 47 -5.18 -6.16 -18.71
N VAL A 48 -5.94 -7.24 -18.80
CA VAL A 48 -6.30 -8.08 -17.64
C VAL A 48 -5.05 -8.65 -16.97
N ALA A 49 -4.12 -9.21 -17.75
CA ALA A 49 -2.86 -9.72 -17.21
C ALA A 49 -2.04 -8.62 -16.51
N LEU A 50 -2.05 -7.39 -17.04
CA LEU A 50 -1.36 -6.26 -16.43
C LEU A 50 -2.02 -5.79 -15.12
N GLU A 51 -3.35 -5.88 -15.01
CA GLU A 51 -4.08 -5.64 -13.76
C GLU A 51 -3.61 -6.59 -12.65
N GLU A 52 -3.47 -7.88 -12.94
CA GLU A 52 -2.96 -8.89 -11.99
C GLU A 52 -1.48 -8.68 -11.67
N CYS A 53 -0.66 -8.44 -12.70
CA CYS A 53 0.78 -8.15 -12.53
C CYS A 53 1.03 -6.91 -11.66
N ALA A 54 0.08 -5.97 -11.59
CA ALA A 54 0.20 -4.78 -10.74
C ALA A 54 0.20 -5.11 -9.25
N ALA A 55 -0.23 -6.30 -8.81
CA ALA A 55 -0.09 -6.74 -7.43
C ALA A 55 1.40 -6.89 -7.03
N ALA A 56 2.25 -7.39 -7.94
CA ALA A 56 3.67 -7.60 -7.69
C ALA A 56 4.46 -6.28 -7.73
N ARG A 57 5.27 -5.97 -6.71
CA ARG A 57 6.14 -4.77 -6.70
C ARG A 57 7.21 -4.81 -7.79
N ASP A 58 7.73 -6.00 -8.03
CA ASP A 58 8.64 -6.28 -9.14
C ASP A 58 7.82 -6.82 -10.31
N LEU A 59 7.69 -6.01 -11.35
CA LEU A 59 6.91 -6.36 -12.53
C LEU A 59 7.45 -7.61 -13.21
N SER A 60 8.76 -7.87 -13.15
CA SER A 60 9.35 -9.06 -13.78
C SER A 60 8.85 -10.36 -13.15
N ILE A 61 8.62 -10.34 -11.82
CA ILE A 61 8.00 -11.46 -11.08
C ILE A 61 6.53 -11.57 -11.48
N GLY A 62 5.80 -10.46 -11.48
CA GLY A 62 4.39 -10.42 -11.87
C GLY A 62 4.17 -11.00 -13.28
N THR A 63 4.93 -10.57 -14.28
CA THR A 63 4.78 -11.04 -15.66
C THR A 63 5.15 -12.50 -15.85
N ARG A 64 6.05 -13.04 -15.01
CA ARG A 64 6.45 -14.45 -15.06
C ARG A 64 5.40 -15.37 -14.41
N LEU A 65 4.82 -14.94 -13.29
CA LEU A 65 3.93 -15.75 -12.48
C LEU A 65 2.45 -15.64 -12.91
N LEU A 66 2.03 -14.43 -13.30
CA LEU A 66 0.63 -14.08 -13.55
C LEU A 66 0.37 -13.72 -15.02
N GLY A 67 1.41 -13.25 -15.72
CA GLY A 67 1.30 -12.80 -17.11
C GLY A 67 1.65 -13.88 -18.15
N SER A 68 1.56 -13.49 -19.42
CA SER A 68 1.98 -14.29 -20.58
C SER A 68 3.49 -14.24 -20.86
N GLY A 69 4.33 -14.07 -19.82
CA GLY A 69 5.79 -14.02 -19.93
C GLY A 69 6.38 -12.69 -20.43
N ASP A 70 7.62 -12.73 -20.93
CA ASP A 70 8.48 -11.57 -21.19
C ASP A 70 7.93 -10.55 -22.22
N SER A 71 6.98 -10.96 -23.06
CA SER A 71 6.40 -10.08 -24.09
C SER A 71 5.64 -8.89 -23.50
N LEU A 72 4.90 -9.10 -22.41
CA LEU A 72 4.16 -8.05 -21.71
C LEU A 72 5.13 -7.05 -21.04
N PHE A 73 6.19 -7.57 -20.41
CA PHE A 73 7.23 -6.74 -19.81
C PHE A 73 7.90 -5.82 -20.83
N GLY A 74 8.27 -6.35 -21.99
CA GLY A 74 8.87 -5.59 -23.08
C GLY A 74 7.96 -4.48 -23.60
N GLU A 75 6.66 -4.73 -23.70
CA GLU A 75 5.69 -3.73 -24.15
C GLU A 75 5.51 -2.59 -23.14
N VAL A 76 5.37 -2.91 -21.85
CA VAL A 76 5.28 -1.90 -20.77
C VAL A 76 6.52 -1.03 -20.75
N ARG A 77 7.72 -1.65 -20.85
CA ARG A 77 8.99 -0.93 -20.93
C ARG A 77 9.07 -0.03 -22.16
N GLY A 78 8.71 -0.53 -23.34
CA GLY A 78 8.76 0.22 -24.60
C GLY A 78 7.86 1.46 -24.64
N ARG A 79 6.84 1.49 -23.76
CA ARG A 79 5.88 2.59 -23.62
C ARG A 79 6.16 3.52 -22.44
N TRP A 80 7.32 3.38 -21.78
CA TRP A 80 7.73 4.22 -20.65
C TRP A 80 6.76 4.16 -19.46
N LEU A 81 6.13 3.01 -19.25
CA LEU A 81 5.16 2.78 -18.19
C LEU A 81 5.79 2.21 -16.91
N LEU A 82 7.12 2.18 -16.84
CA LEU A 82 7.88 1.77 -15.66
C LEU A 82 8.29 2.99 -14.83
N ASP A 83 8.39 2.79 -13.52
CA ASP A 83 9.05 3.73 -12.62
C ASP A 83 10.56 3.73 -12.89
N SER A 84 11.13 4.93 -13.00
CA SER A 84 12.51 5.33 -13.32
C SER A 84 13.47 4.28 -13.94
N PRO A 85 14.13 4.57 -15.08
CA PRO A 85 15.01 3.61 -15.78
C PRO A 85 16.28 3.16 -15.02
N GLY A 86 16.48 3.57 -13.77
CA GLY A 86 17.61 3.18 -12.90
C GLY A 86 17.23 2.38 -11.66
N ALA A 87 15.97 2.03 -11.45
CA ALA A 87 15.56 1.19 -10.32
C ALA A 87 16.11 -0.24 -10.47
N VAL A 88 16.63 -0.81 -9.37
CA VAL A 88 17.18 -2.17 -9.35
C VAL A 88 16.12 -3.22 -9.70
N THR A 89 14.87 -2.95 -9.31
CA THR A 89 13.70 -3.78 -9.63
C THR A 89 12.76 -3.00 -10.55
N PRO A 90 12.37 -3.54 -11.70
CA PRO A 90 11.45 -2.84 -12.60
C PRO A 90 10.06 -2.80 -11.94
N ALA A 91 9.61 -1.60 -11.60
CA ALA A 91 8.28 -1.38 -11.05
C ALA A 91 7.41 -0.63 -12.08
N LEU A 92 6.09 -0.82 -12.02
CA LEU A 92 5.16 0.03 -12.79
C LEU A 92 5.22 1.46 -12.27
N HIS A 93 5.02 2.43 -13.16
CA HIS A 93 4.85 3.83 -12.77
C HIS A 93 3.78 3.95 -11.68
N PRO A 94 4.01 4.65 -10.55
CA PRO A 94 3.13 4.59 -9.37
C PRO A 94 1.67 4.91 -9.68
N TRP A 95 1.43 5.89 -10.55
CA TRP A 95 0.07 6.25 -10.98
C TRP A 95 -0.61 5.15 -11.78
N LEU A 96 0.10 4.51 -12.72
CA LEU A 96 -0.45 3.40 -13.50
C LEU A 96 -0.73 2.20 -12.59
N ARG A 97 0.22 1.86 -11.71
CA ARG A 97 0.06 0.78 -10.73
C ARG A 97 -1.19 0.98 -9.89
N ARG A 98 -1.43 2.20 -9.39
CA ARG A 98 -2.61 2.54 -8.59
C ARG A 98 -3.91 2.30 -9.35
N LEU A 99 -4.01 2.79 -10.59
CA LEU A 99 -5.19 2.62 -11.45
C LEU A 99 -5.49 1.13 -11.71
N LEU A 100 -4.46 0.33 -11.99
CA LEU A 100 -4.58 -1.11 -12.19
C LEU A 100 -5.01 -1.85 -10.93
N LEU A 101 -4.49 -1.45 -9.77
CA LEU A 101 -4.89 -2.03 -8.48
C LEU A 101 -6.34 -1.70 -8.14
N TRP A 102 -6.89 -0.55 -8.52
CA TRP A 102 -8.33 -0.27 -8.36
C TRP A 102 -9.19 -1.21 -9.22
N ARG A 103 -8.76 -1.47 -10.46
CA ARG A 103 -9.44 -2.45 -11.32
C ARG A 103 -9.41 -3.85 -10.75
N LEU A 104 -8.27 -4.26 -10.19
CA LEU A 104 -8.13 -5.56 -9.51
C LEU A 104 -8.99 -5.61 -8.24
N ALA A 105 -9.01 -4.53 -7.43
CA ALA A 105 -9.81 -4.47 -6.21
C ALA A 105 -11.33 -4.54 -6.47
N GLY A 106 -11.79 -4.13 -7.66
CA GLY A 106 -13.17 -4.33 -8.13
C GLY A 106 -13.53 -5.80 -8.43
N ARG A 107 -12.55 -6.72 -8.38
CA ARG A 107 -12.71 -8.17 -8.56
C ARG A 107 -12.14 -8.89 -7.32
N PRO A 108 -12.87 -8.96 -6.20
CA PRO A 108 -12.33 -9.44 -4.91
C PRO A 108 -11.71 -10.84 -4.97
N ASP A 109 -12.35 -11.77 -5.69
CA ASP A 109 -11.83 -13.14 -5.84
C ASP A 109 -10.47 -13.16 -6.57
N ASP A 110 -10.31 -12.34 -7.61
CA ASP A 110 -9.05 -12.23 -8.36
C ASP A 110 -7.97 -11.52 -7.54
N TRP A 111 -8.34 -10.51 -6.76
CA TRP A 111 -7.44 -9.84 -5.81
C TRP A 111 -6.87 -10.84 -4.80
N ASP A 112 -7.74 -11.60 -4.13
CA ASP A 112 -7.33 -12.56 -3.12
C ASP A 112 -6.48 -13.67 -3.76
N ALA A 113 -6.91 -14.24 -4.90
CA ALA A 113 -6.16 -15.28 -5.60
C ALA A 113 -4.76 -14.84 -6.02
N VAL A 114 -4.61 -13.64 -6.59
CA VAL A 114 -3.31 -13.11 -7.04
C VAL A 114 -2.37 -12.89 -5.86
N HIS A 115 -2.87 -12.28 -4.78
CA HIS A 115 -2.06 -12.01 -3.60
C HIS A 115 -1.69 -13.30 -2.85
N GLU A 116 -2.58 -14.29 -2.76
CA GLU A 116 -2.27 -15.59 -2.19
C GLU A 116 -1.22 -16.35 -3.01
N LEU A 117 -1.32 -16.34 -4.34
CA LEU A 117 -0.34 -16.95 -5.23
C LEU A 117 1.05 -16.30 -5.08
N LEU A 118 1.12 -14.98 -5.02
CA LEU A 118 2.37 -14.26 -4.77
C LEU A 118 2.93 -14.52 -3.38
N ALA A 119 2.08 -14.60 -2.35
CA ALA A 119 2.51 -14.96 -1.00
C ALA A 119 3.14 -16.36 -0.96
N GLU A 120 2.50 -17.36 -1.59
CA GLU A 120 3.03 -18.73 -1.66
C GLU A 120 4.36 -18.79 -2.43
N TYR A 121 4.46 -18.07 -3.55
CA TYR A 121 5.72 -17.95 -4.29
C TYR A 121 6.85 -17.42 -3.38
N PHE A 122 6.65 -16.29 -2.69
CA PHE A 122 7.69 -15.72 -1.84
C PHE A 122 8.01 -16.58 -0.61
N ARG A 123 7.04 -17.33 -0.09
CA ARG A 123 7.28 -18.34 0.94
C ARG A 123 8.25 -19.41 0.44
N SER A 124 7.95 -19.99 -0.72
CA SER A 124 8.80 -21.04 -1.32
C SER A 124 10.23 -20.57 -1.62
N GLU A 125 10.39 -19.28 -1.93
CA GLU A 125 11.68 -18.63 -2.20
C GLU A 125 12.41 -18.19 -0.92
N GLY A 126 11.84 -18.40 0.27
CA GLY A 126 12.43 -17.99 1.55
C GLY A 126 12.49 -16.46 1.73
N ARG A 127 11.48 -15.75 1.21
CA ARG A 127 11.39 -14.28 1.18
C ARG A 127 10.24 -13.76 2.05
N PRO A 128 10.35 -13.86 3.39
CA PRO A 128 9.21 -13.67 4.30
C PRO A 128 8.67 -12.23 4.31
N VAL A 129 9.50 -11.21 4.07
CA VAL A 129 9.04 -9.81 4.02
C VAL A 129 8.09 -9.60 2.84
N GLN A 130 8.40 -10.18 1.69
CA GLN A 130 7.55 -10.12 0.51
C GLN A 130 6.29 -10.98 0.67
N GLU A 131 6.40 -12.14 1.32
CA GLU A 131 5.22 -12.93 1.71
C GLU A 131 4.27 -12.10 2.58
N MET A 132 4.76 -11.49 3.66
CA MET A 132 3.96 -10.70 4.58
C MET A 132 3.35 -9.46 3.93
N TYR A 133 4.03 -8.85 2.95
CA TYR A 133 3.44 -7.79 2.13
C TYR A 133 2.16 -8.26 1.40
N HIS A 134 2.19 -9.46 0.81
CA HIS A 134 1.02 -10.00 0.13
C HIS A 134 -0.06 -10.48 1.11
N ARG A 135 0.34 -11.04 2.27
CA ARG A 135 -0.59 -11.40 3.36
C ARG A 135 -1.34 -10.18 3.90
N LEU A 136 -0.66 -9.04 4.06
CA LEU A 136 -1.30 -7.80 4.49
C LEU A 136 -2.34 -7.33 3.46
N ALA A 137 -2.03 -7.42 2.17
CA ALA A 137 -2.96 -7.00 1.11
C ALA A 137 -4.29 -7.79 1.09
N VAL A 138 -4.30 -9.01 1.63
CA VAL A 138 -5.51 -9.83 1.84
C VAL A 138 -5.97 -9.85 3.31
N GLU A 139 -5.64 -8.78 4.05
CA GLU A 139 -6.12 -8.50 5.42
C GLU A 139 -5.72 -9.55 6.47
N ARG A 140 -4.64 -10.33 6.24
CA ARG A 140 -4.07 -11.27 7.24
C ARG A 140 -3.21 -10.54 8.28
N ILE A 141 -3.80 -9.56 8.95
CA ILE A 141 -3.11 -8.65 9.87
C ILE A 141 -2.49 -9.42 11.05
N ASP A 142 -3.14 -10.48 11.52
CA ASP A 142 -2.64 -11.30 12.64
C ASP A 142 -1.35 -12.06 12.28
N GLU A 143 -1.28 -12.64 11.08
CA GLU A 143 -0.06 -13.32 10.58
C GLU A 143 1.10 -12.32 10.48
N VAL A 144 0.83 -11.15 9.92
CA VAL A 144 1.81 -10.07 9.76
C VAL A 144 2.28 -9.52 11.11
N THR A 145 1.35 -9.38 12.06
CA THR A 145 1.65 -8.97 13.43
C THR A 145 2.54 -9.99 14.11
N GLY A 146 2.20 -11.28 14.04
CA GLY A 146 3.00 -12.36 14.59
C GLY A 146 4.44 -12.34 14.05
N TYR A 147 4.59 -12.23 12.73
CA TYR A 147 5.89 -12.08 12.09
C TYR A 147 6.66 -10.86 12.65
N LEU A 148 6.08 -9.67 12.64
CA LEU A 148 6.79 -8.46 13.09
C LEU A 148 7.11 -8.47 14.59
N VAL A 149 6.28 -9.10 15.43
CA VAL A 149 6.53 -9.31 16.86
C VAL A 149 7.74 -10.21 17.08
N GLU A 150 7.82 -11.34 16.37
CA GLU A 150 8.97 -12.26 16.44
C GLU A 150 10.26 -11.58 15.97
N ARG A 151 10.18 -10.78 14.90
CA ARG A 151 11.31 -10.05 14.33
C ARG A 151 11.80 -8.92 15.23
N PHE A 152 10.91 -8.28 16.00
CA PHE A 152 11.20 -7.07 16.76
C PHE A 152 12.42 -7.18 17.70
N PRO A 153 12.56 -8.22 18.54
CA PRO A 153 13.77 -8.42 19.34
C PRO A 153 14.91 -9.11 18.58
N ALA A 154 14.62 -9.75 17.44
CA ALA A 154 15.57 -10.62 16.74
C ALA A 154 16.53 -9.88 15.80
N VAL A 155 16.20 -8.65 15.38
CA VAL A 155 17.04 -7.86 14.45
C VAL A 155 17.22 -6.41 14.88
N PRO A 156 18.27 -5.73 14.38
CA PRO A 156 18.47 -4.30 14.61
C PRO A 156 17.21 -3.48 14.25
N ALA A 157 16.97 -2.42 15.01
CA ALA A 157 15.78 -1.59 14.87
C ALA A 157 15.66 -1.00 13.46
N ALA A 158 16.77 -0.56 12.87
CA ALA A 158 16.79 -0.06 11.49
C ALA A 158 16.34 -1.13 10.47
N GLN A 159 16.75 -2.39 10.66
CA GLN A 159 16.30 -3.49 9.81
C GLN A 159 14.80 -3.77 10.02
N TRP A 160 14.35 -3.83 11.28
CA TRP A 160 12.94 -4.02 11.60
C TRP A 160 12.06 -2.93 10.98
N ILE A 161 12.48 -1.66 11.08
CA ILE A 161 11.79 -0.52 10.46
C ILE A 161 11.72 -0.67 8.94
N ALA A 162 12.80 -1.13 8.29
CA ALA A 162 12.81 -1.37 6.85
C ALA A 162 11.84 -2.49 6.43
N GLU A 163 11.78 -3.59 7.20
CA GLU A 163 10.84 -4.69 6.99
C GLU A 163 9.40 -4.22 7.19
N PHE A 164 9.13 -3.53 8.30
CA PHE A 164 7.84 -2.91 8.62
C PHE A 164 7.36 -1.96 7.50
N ASN A 165 8.22 -1.03 7.07
CA ASN A 165 7.90 -0.08 5.99
C ASN A 165 7.66 -0.80 4.65
N THR A 166 8.36 -1.91 4.40
CA THR A 166 8.16 -2.71 3.18
C THR A 166 6.81 -3.40 3.20
N ILE A 167 6.45 -4.04 4.31
CA ILE A 167 5.22 -4.81 4.47
C ILE A 167 4.00 -3.88 4.47
N THR A 168 4.03 -2.81 5.26
CA THR A 168 2.90 -1.85 5.38
C THR A 168 2.70 -0.97 4.15
N ALA A 169 3.58 -1.04 3.16
CA ALA A 169 3.37 -0.47 1.82
C ALA A 169 2.48 -1.36 0.93
N ALA A 170 1.95 -2.47 1.45
CA ALA A 170 0.98 -3.32 0.76
C ALA A 170 -0.21 -2.51 0.23
N PRO A 171 -0.69 -2.80 -0.99
CA PRO A 171 -1.91 -2.18 -1.48
C PRO A 171 -3.08 -2.69 -0.64
N ASN A 172 -4.18 -1.95 -0.65
CA ASN A 172 -5.36 -2.28 0.13
C ASN A 172 -6.64 -2.09 -0.68
N ARG A 173 -7.69 -2.74 -0.20
CA ARG A 173 -9.08 -2.61 -0.66
C ARG A 173 -9.98 -2.09 0.46
N LEU A 174 -9.47 -1.12 1.24
CA LEU A 174 -10.15 -0.57 2.41
C LEU A 174 -11.52 0.01 2.04
N GLY A 175 -12.41 0.05 3.04
CA GLY A 175 -13.77 0.57 2.87
C GLY A 175 -13.84 1.98 2.28
N GLN A 176 -14.93 2.27 1.58
CA GLN A 176 -15.15 3.57 0.95
C GLN A 176 -15.81 4.61 1.90
N ALA A 177 -16.08 4.24 3.16
CA ALA A 177 -16.81 5.06 4.11
C ALA A 177 -15.89 5.76 5.13
N GLY A 178 -16.36 6.90 5.65
CA GLY A 178 -15.74 7.64 6.74
C GLY A 178 -14.51 8.47 6.34
N GLY A 179 -13.71 8.85 7.35
CA GLY A 179 -12.35 9.38 7.24
C GLY A 179 -11.31 8.32 7.64
N PRO A 180 -10.03 8.71 7.87
CA PRO A 180 -8.96 7.78 8.23
C PRO A 180 -9.19 7.05 9.57
N LEU A 181 -9.82 7.71 10.55
CA LEU A 181 -10.06 7.12 11.87
C LEU A 181 -11.16 6.07 11.84
N GLU A 182 -12.20 6.27 11.02
CA GLU A 182 -13.26 5.29 10.80
C GLU A 182 -12.70 4.04 10.11
N LEU A 183 -11.79 4.21 9.14
CA LEU A 183 -11.08 3.08 8.52
C LEU A 183 -10.28 2.27 9.56
N LEU A 184 -9.65 2.94 10.53
CA LEU A 184 -8.93 2.25 11.60
C LEU A 184 -9.87 1.54 12.57
N ALA A 185 -11.04 2.11 12.85
CA ALA A 185 -12.06 1.46 13.67
C ALA A 185 -12.53 0.14 13.03
N ASP A 186 -12.71 0.12 11.69
CA ASP A 186 -13.09 -1.09 10.95
C ASP A 186 -11.99 -2.18 10.97
N LEU A 187 -10.73 -1.79 11.16
CA LEU A 187 -9.58 -2.71 11.24
C LEU A 187 -9.22 -3.13 12.68
N ALA A 188 -9.87 -2.51 13.67
CA ALA A 188 -9.65 -2.82 15.07
C ALA A 188 -10.09 -4.27 15.36
N PRO A 189 -9.38 -4.98 16.25
CA PRO A 189 -9.88 -6.29 16.70
C PRO A 189 -11.23 -6.12 17.43
N ASP A 190 -12.11 -7.11 17.29
CA ASP A 190 -13.41 -7.12 17.96
C ASP A 190 -13.29 -6.97 19.49
N GLU A 191 -12.24 -7.57 20.06
CA GLU A 191 -11.90 -7.46 21.48
C GLU A 191 -10.61 -6.64 21.65
N PRO A 192 -10.67 -5.52 22.40
CA PRO A 192 -9.48 -4.72 22.66
C PRO A 192 -8.51 -5.48 23.58
N PRO A 193 -7.19 -5.28 23.43
CA PRO A 193 -6.20 -5.94 24.26
C PRO A 193 -6.30 -5.48 25.72
N GLU A 194 -6.19 -6.43 26.65
CA GLU A 194 -6.27 -6.17 28.10
C GLU A 194 -5.09 -5.32 28.63
N ALA A 195 -3.95 -5.34 27.92
CA ALA A 195 -2.75 -4.61 28.28
C ALA A 195 -2.00 -4.09 27.06
N VAL A 196 -1.28 -2.97 27.23
CA VAL A 196 -0.36 -2.44 26.23
C VAL A 196 0.88 -3.33 26.17
N THR A 197 1.00 -4.11 25.09
CA THR A 197 2.11 -5.03 24.83
C THR A 197 2.82 -4.65 23.52
N ALA A 198 4.02 -5.20 23.28
CA ALA A 198 4.68 -5.01 21.98
C ALA A 198 3.79 -5.52 20.83
N ALA A 199 3.04 -6.60 21.04
CA ALA A 199 2.10 -7.13 20.04
C ALA A 199 0.95 -6.16 19.75
N SER A 200 0.31 -5.58 20.78
CA SER A 200 -0.77 -4.61 20.56
C SER A 200 -0.28 -3.35 19.86
N VAL A 201 0.88 -2.82 20.26
CA VAL A 201 1.48 -1.63 19.63
C VAL A 201 1.91 -1.91 18.19
N ILE A 202 2.52 -3.07 17.91
CA ILE A 202 2.91 -3.45 16.54
C ILE A 202 1.68 -3.60 15.66
N ARG A 203 0.61 -4.25 16.14
CA ARG A 203 -0.65 -4.38 15.39
C ARG A 203 -1.24 -3.02 15.03
N GLU A 204 -1.38 -2.14 16.01
CA GLU A 204 -1.89 -0.78 15.82
C GLU A 204 -1.00 -0.01 14.82
N LEU A 205 0.32 -0.11 14.98
CA LEU A 205 1.25 0.57 14.08
C LEU A 205 1.16 0.03 12.64
N ILE A 206 0.92 -1.27 12.45
CA ILE A 206 0.67 -1.87 11.13
C ILE A 206 -0.58 -1.26 10.49
N THR A 207 -1.72 -1.24 11.20
CA THR A 207 -3.00 -0.75 10.63
C THR A 207 -2.93 0.74 10.34
N VAL A 208 -2.45 1.55 11.28
CA VAL A 208 -2.27 3.00 11.10
C VAL A 208 -1.36 3.30 9.92
N ARG A 209 -0.21 2.63 9.82
CA ARG A 209 0.73 2.84 8.72
C ARG A 209 0.20 2.35 7.38
N TRP A 210 -0.63 1.32 7.37
CA TRP A 210 -1.23 0.75 6.17
C TRP A 210 -2.34 1.64 5.60
N VAL A 211 -3.16 2.27 6.45
CA VAL A 211 -4.08 3.33 6.05
C VAL A 211 -3.30 4.53 5.52
N TRP A 212 -2.28 4.99 6.26
CA TRP A 212 -1.44 6.12 5.85
C TRP A 212 -0.69 5.88 4.52
N SER A 213 -0.36 4.62 4.19
CA SER A 213 0.27 4.26 2.90
C SER A 213 -0.59 4.60 1.69
N ASP A 214 -1.91 4.68 1.85
CA ASP A 214 -2.83 5.00 0.76
C ASP A 214 -3.11 6.51 0.72
N PRO A 215 -2.65 7.22 -0.33
CA PRO A 215 -2.87 8.66 -0.46
C PRO A 215 -4.33 9.09 -0.51
N LEU A 216 -5.27 8.19 -0.79
CA LEU A 216 -6.70 8.48 -0.75
C LEU A 216 -7.33 8.14 0.60
N ALA A 217 -6.71 7.27 1.41
CA ALA A 217 -7.24 6.89 2.72
C ALA A 217 -6.91 7.93 3.79
N ASP A 218 -5.71 8.53 3.74
CA ASP A 218 -5.28 9.64 4.60
C ASP A 218 -4.64 10.78 3.80
N PRO A 219 -5.41 11.50 2.96
CA PRO A 219 -4.87 12.54 2.08
C PRO A 219 -4.26 13.72 2.86
N GLY A 220 -4.77 13.98 4.06
CA GLY A 220 -4.28 15.02 4.97
C GLY A 220 -3.08 14.60 5.82
N MET A 221 -2.61 13.34 5.72
CA MET A 221 -1.54 12.78 6.54
C MET A 221 -1.81 12.94 8.06
N ARG A 222 -3.08 12.83 8.47
CA ARG A 222 -3.55 13.06 9.84
C ARG A 222 -3.10 11.96 10.81
N LEU A 223 -2.68 10.80 10.28
CA LEU A 223 -2.21 9.68 11.09
C LEU A 223 -0.73 9.76 11.49
N ASN A 224 0.00 10.80 11.06
CA ASN A 224 1.43 10.98 11.37
C ASN A 224 1.74 10.90 12.89
N ASP A 225 0.94 11.58 13.72
CA ASP A 225 1.16 11.63 15.17
C ASP A 225 0.91 10.26 15.82
N MET A 226 -0.10 9.52 15.36
CA MET A 226 -0.35 8.14 15.83
C MET A 226 0.81 7.20 15.47
N ILE A 227 1.35 7.31 14.26
CA ILE A 227 2.52 6.52 13.84
C ILE A 227 3.73 6.88 14.70
N ALA A 228 3.99 8.18 14.91
CA ALA A 228 5.08 8.64 15.74
C ALA A 228 4.97 8.14 17.19
N ASP A 229 3.77 8.18 17.76
CA ASP A 229 3.52 7.70 19.10
C ASP A 229 3.69 6.18 19.21
N GLY A 230 3.26 5.41 18.21
CA GLY A 230 3.54 3.97 18.14
C GLY A 230 5.04 3.65 18.15
N PHE A 231 5.85 4.36 17.37
CA PHE A 231 7.31 4.20 17.41
C PHE A 231 7.93 4.58 18.76
N ASN A 232 7.42 5.63 19.44
CA ASN A 232 7.86 5.98 20.80
C ASN A 232 7.45 4.94 21.84
N GLN A 233 6.29 4.31 21.70
CA GLN A 233 5.89 3.21 22.57
C GLN A 233 6.81 2.00 22.36
N LEU A 234 7.11 1.65 21.11
CA LEU A 234 8.06 0.58 20.79
C LEU A 234 9.47 0.87 21.33
N SER A 235 9.93 2.12 21.29
CA SER A 235 11.25 2.49 21.83
C SER A 235 11.33 2.26 23.34
N ARG A 236 10.23 2.48 24.08
CA ARG A 236 10.13 2.20 25.52
C ARG A 236 10.07 0.71 25.83
N LEU A 237 9.45 -0.09 24.95
CA LEU A 237 9.35 -1.54 25.10
C LEU A 237 10.64 -2.27 24.69
N ARG A 238 11.51 -1.62 23.91
CA ARG A 238 12.78 -2.17 23.46
C ARG A 238 13.90 -1.90 24.48
N ARG A 239 14.69 -2.92 24.82
CA ARG A 239 15.76 -2.80 25.84
C ARG A 239 17.06 -2.17 25.33
N ASN A 240 17.30 -2.17 24.01
CA ASN A 240 18.51 -1.69 23.36
C ASN A 240 18.19 -1.19 21.93
N ASP A 241 19.13 -0.49 21.28
CA ASP A 241 18.99 -0.03 19.88
C ASP A 241 17.73 0.83 19.63
N ILE A 242 17.44 1.74 20.57
CA ILE A 242 16.22 2.55 20.59
C ILE A 242 16.29 3.79 19.68
N VAL A 243 17.50 4.22 19.31
CA VAL A 243 17.74 5.48 18.58
C VAL A 243 17.07 5.47 17.22
N ALA A 244 17.10 4.34 16.50
CA ALA A 244 16.44 4.25 15.19
C ALA A 244 14.91 4.40 15.29
N LEU A 245 14.30 3.88 16.36
CA LEU A 245 12.85 4.03 16.60
C LEU A 245 12.48 5.48 16.94
N PHE A 246 13.28 6.16 17.74
CA PHE A 246 13.08 7.59 18.01
C PHE A 246 13.23 8.45 16.76
N ASN A 247 14.28 8.22 15.97
CA ASN A 247 14.49 8.96 14.72
C ASN A 247 13.33 8.72 13.73
N GLU A 248 12.80 7.50 13.68
CA GLU A 248 11.64 7.19 12.85
C GLU A 248 10.37 7.90 13.35
N ALA A 249 10.15 7.97 14.67
CA ALA A 249 9.06 8.77 15.24
C ALA A 249 9.17 10.26 14.87
N GLU A 250 10.37 10.84 15.01
CA GLU A 250 10.64 12.23 14.63
C GLU A 250 10.42 12.48 13.13
N ARG A 251 10.72 11.49 12.28
CA ARG A 251 10.47 11.57 10.83
C ARG A 251 8.98 11.74 10.52
N TYR A 252 8.09 11.06 11.23
CA TYR A 252 6.63 11.20 11.02
C TYR A 252 6.08 12.52 11.59
N ARG A 253 6.55 12.97 12.75
CA ARG A 253 6.17 14.29 13.32
C ARG A 253 6.49 15.46 12.40
N HIS A 254 7.63 15.37 11.73
CA HIS A 254 8.11 16.40 10.81
C HIS A 254 7.89 16.03 9.35
N TRP A 255 6.99 15.08 9.08
CA TRP A 255 6.75 14.64 7.71
C TRP A 255 6.27 15.81 6.87
N ARG A 256 6.99 16.08 5.78
CA ARG A 256 6.59 17.03 4.75
C ARG A 256 6.47 16.27 3.46
N HIS A 257 5.34 16.42 2.77
CA HIS A 257 5.12 15.75 1.51
C HIS A 257 6.24 16.13 0.52
N PRO A 258 6.89 15.18 -0.19
CA PRO A 258 8.00 15.49 -1.09
C PRO A 258 7.65 16.53 -2.17
N LEU A 259 6.38 16.62 -2.57
CA LEU A 259 5.88 17.61 -3.55
C LEU A 259 5.71 19.04 -2.99
N THR A 260 5.70 19.24 -1.66
CA THR A 260 5.67 20.59 -1.07
C THR A 260 7.07 21.18 -0.85
N ARG A 261 8.15 20.47 -1.25
CA ARG A 261 9.53 20.99 -1.25
C ARG A 261 9.86 21.93 -2.42
N ALA A 262 8.99 22.04 -3.43
CA ALA A 262 9.21 22.97 -4.54
C ALA A 262 8.79 24.40 -4.12
N GLY A 263 9.64 25.08 -3.36
CA GLY A 263 9.36 26.44 -2.90
C GLY A 263 10.48 27.19 -2.19
N GLU A 264 11.71 26.66 -2.13
CA GLU A 264 12.88 27.42 -1.65
C GLU A 264 14.03 27.18 -2.62
N GLY A 265 14.07 28.01 -3.67
CA GLY A 265 15.25 28.28 -4.48
C GLY A 265 15.73 29.70 -4.22
#